data_AF-S4W6Z6-F1
#
_entry.id   AF-S4W6Z6-F1
#
_cell.length_a   1.000
_cell.length_b   1.000
_cell.length_c   1.000
_cell.angle_alpha   90.00
_cell.angle_beta   90.00
_cell.angle_gamma   90.00
#
_symmetry.space_group_name_H-M   'P 1'
#
loop_
_entity.id
_entity.type
_entity.pdbx_description
1 polymer ?
#
loop_
_entity_poly.entity_id
_entity_poly.type
_entity_poly.pdbx_seq_one_letter_code
_entity_poly.pdbx_strand_id
1 'polypeptide(L)'
;GPALFAFADGRFCGAQLDRNGLRPCRYYVTNDNIIVCASEVGVVPVDSSRIIQKGRLQPGRMLLVDTQKGRIVDDRELKRQIATQHDFKAWTMSNMVTMPELEAKLAVSKESKKAANGTVSRDGAADGKLDGTSNASLNTSPASPSFSKDPRLKAFGYTLEQVLKVLAPMALNAHESLGSMGNDAALACLSSQPQLTYDYFRELFV
;
A
#
# COMPACT_ATOMS: atom_id res chain seq x y z
N GLY A 1 -7.26 7.39 -8.99
CA GLY A 1 -7.28 7.11 -10.44
C GLY A 1 -6.60 8.25 -11.20
N PRO A 2 -6.62 8.22 -12.54
CA PRO A 2 -6.03 9.27 -13.38
C PRO A 2 -6.69 10.63 -13.13
N ALA A 3 -5.91 11.62 -12.70
CA ALA A 3 -6.46 12.93 -12.36
C ALA A 3 -5.50 14.07 -12.72
N LEU A 4 -6.07 15.08 -13.37
CA LEU A 4 -5.51 16.41 -13.51
C LEU A 4 -6.59 17.37 -13.02
N PHE A 5 -6.26 18.22 -12.07
CA PHE A 5 -7.15 19.23 -11.55
C PHE A 5 -6.48 20.59 -11.65
N ALA A 6 -7.19 21.52 -12.28
CA ALA A 6 -6.87 22.92 -12.27
C ALA A 6 -7.73 23.60 -11.20
N PHE A 7 -7.15 24.54 -10.46
CA PHE A 7 -7.82 25.22 -9.35
C PHE A 7 -7.40 26.68 -9.29
N ALA A 8 -8.24 27.50 -8.67
CA ALA A 8 -7.93 28.88 -8.34
C ALA A 8 -8.71 29.32 -7.10
N ASP A 9 -8.09 30.11 -6.22
CA ASP A 9 -8.68 30.61 -4.97
C ASP A 9 -8.70 32.16 -4.89
N GLY A 10 -8.56 32.83 -6.04
CA GLY A 10 -8.51 34.29 -6.16
C GLY A 10 -7.11 34.88 -6.00
N ARG A 11 -6.22 34.24 -5.23
CA ARG A 11 -4.80 34.64 -5.12
C ARG A 11 -3.87 33.66 -5.84
N PHE A 12 -4.12 32.38 -5.69
CA PHE A 12 -3.36 31.31 -6.30
C PHE A 12 -4.16 30.71 -7.44
N CYS A 13 -3.48 30.39 -8.53
CA CYS A 13 -4.01 29.53 -9.56
C CYS A 13 -2.97 28.46 -9.90
N GLY A 14 -3.43 27.27 -10.28
CA GLY A 14 -2.53 26.16 -10.45
C GLY A 14 -3.17 24.91 -11.01
N ALA A 15 -2.32 23.91 -11.20
CA ALA A 15 -2.74 22.57 -11.57
C ALA A 15 -1.89 21.53 -10.83
N GLN A 16 -2.50 20.43 -10.43
CA GLN A 16 -1.81 19.30 -9.80
C GLN A 16 -2.20 17.99 -10.48
N LEU A 17 -1.21 17.11 -10.54
CA LEU A 17 -1.33 15.81 -11.15
C LEU A 17 -1.41 14.72 -10.09
N ASP A 18 -2.08 13.63 -10.44
CA ASP A 18 -2.09 12.44 -9.60
C ASP A 18 -0.66 11.89 -9.35
N ARG A 19 -0.54 11.04 -8.32
CA ARG A 19 0.74 10.47 -7.88
C ARG A 19 1.51 9.71 -8.97
N ASN A 20 0.80 9.16 -9.96
CA ASN A 20 1.37 8.37 -11.05
C ASN A 20 1.49 9.20 -12.34
N GLY A 21 0.86 10.38 -12.40
CA GLY A 21 0.86 11.27 -13.55
C GLY A 21 0.19 10.69 -14.78
N LEU A 22 -0.99 10.11 -14.60
CA LEU A 22 -1.72 9.37 -15.64
C LEU A 22 -2.50 10.27 -16.59
N ARG A 23 -2.50 11.60 -16.37
CA ARG A 23 -3.09 12.60 -17.27
C ARG A 23 -2.00 13.53 -17.83
N PRO A 24 -2.08 13.96 -19.10
CA PRO A 24 -1.13 14.90 -19.65
C PRO A 24 -1.44 16.32 -19.17
N CYS A 25 -0.40 17.09 -18.84
CA CYS A 25 -0.52 18.50 -18.51
C CYS A 25 0.77 19.21 -18.96
N ARG A 26 0.62 20.23 -19.81
CA ARG A 26 1.70 20.98 -20.42
C ARG A 26 1.47 22.46 -20.22
N TYR A 27 2.57 23.20 -20.08
CA TYR A 27 2.49 24.64 -19.88
C TYR A 27 3.52 25.42 -20.69
N TYR A 28 3.17 26.65 -21.01
CA TYR A 28 4.04 27.64 -21.64
C TYR A 28 4.09 28.88 -20.77
N VAL A 29 5.29 29.43 -20.60
CA VAL A 29 5.52 30.73 -19.97
C VAL A 29 5.93 31.70 -21.07
N THR A 30 5.19 32.80 -21.21
CA THR A 30 5.49 33.85 -22.17
C THR A 30 6.21 35.03 -21.52
N ASN A 31 6.83 35.88 -22.35
CA ASN A 31 7.45 37.14 -21.93
C ASN A 31 6.45 38.21 -21.48
N ASP A 32 5.18 38.08 -21.86
CA ASP A 32 4.08 38.97 -21.45
C ASP A 32 3.53 38.61 -20.04
N ASN A 33 4.28 37.88 -19.21
CA ASN A 33 3.86 37.37 -17.90
C ASN A 33 2.58 36.53 -17.91
N ILE A 34 2.32 35.82 -19.01
CA ILE A 34 1.20 34.90 -19.15
C ILE A 34 1.71 33.46 -19.06
N ILE A 35 1.00 32.64 -18.30
CA ILE A 35 1.19 31.19 -18.29
C ILE A 35 -0.04 30.51 -18.86
N VAL A 36 0.17 29.65 -19.86
CA VAL A 36 -0.88 28.83 -20.46
C VAL A 36 -0.65 27.40 -20.01
N CYS A 37 -1.65 26.79 -19.37
CA CYS A 37 -1.61 25.41 -18.90
C CYS A 37 -2.79 24.64 -19.51
N ALA A 38 -2.52 23.51 -20.17
CA ALA A 38 -3.54 22.72 -20.84
C ALA A 38 -3.15 21.23 -20.90
N SER A 39 -4.13 20.36 -21.19
CA SER A 39 -3.90 18.93 -21.37
C SER A 39 -3.01 18.64 -22.59
N GLU A 40 -3.01 19.52 -23.58
CA GLU A 40 -2.32 19.36 -24.87
C GLU A 40 -1.52 20.61 -25.26
N VAL A 41 -0.70 20.46 -26.31
CA VAL A 41 0.05 21.58 -26.91
C VAL A 41 -0.78 22.28 -27.97
N GLY A 42 -0.60 23.59 -28.15
CA GLY A 42 -1.24 24.33 -29.24
C GLY A 42 -2.73 24.65 -29.06
N VAL A 43 -3.29 24.49 -27.86
CA VAL A 43 -4.69 24.85 -27.54
C VAL A 43 -4.95 26.34 -27.70
N VAL A 44 -3.96 27.17 -27.34
CA VAL A 44 -4.00 28.63 -27.51
C VAL A 44 -2.92 29.03 -28.51
N PRO A 45 -3.24 29.81 -29.56
CA PRO A 45 -2.24 30.30 -30.50
C PRO A 45 -1.34 31.31 -29.80
N VAL A 46 -0.05 30.97 -29.67
CA VAL A 46 0.98 31.84 -29.08
C VAL A 46 2.16 31.87 -30.02
N ASP A 47 2.60 33.08 -30.39
CA ASP A 47 3.81 33.28 -31.19
C ASP A 47 5.04 32.66 -30.53
N SER A 48 5.83 31.92 -31.29
CA SER A 48 7.01 31.22 -30.75
C SER A 48 8.06 32.19 -30.20
N SER A 49 8.12 33.42 -30.72
CA SER A 49 9.02 34.48 -30.23
C SER A 49 8.69 34.97 -28.82
N ARG A 50 7.44 34.77 -28.36
CA ARG A 50 7.00 35.18 -27.02
C ARG A 50 7.27 34.12 -25.95
N ILE A 51 7.56 32.88 -26.34
CA ILE A 51 7.66 31.76 -25.40
C ILE A 51 9.05 31.72 -24.77
N ILE A 52 9.12 31.95 -23.45
CA ILE A 52 10.35 31.83 -22.66
C ILE A 52 10.62 30.36 -22.33
N GLN A 53 9.59 29.65 -21.87
CA GLN A 53 9.74 28.28 -21.39
C GLN A 53 8.56 27.41 -21.80
N LYS A 54 8.86 26.16 -22.17
CA LYS A 54 7.88 25.08 -22.36
C LYS A 54 8.15 23.99 -21.33
N GLY A 55 7.10 23.46 -20.73
CA GLY A 55 7.23 22.43 -19.70
C GLY A 55 6.06 21.46 -19.65
N ARG A 56 6.21 20.42 -18.84
CA ARG A 56 5.16 19.46 -18.51
C ARG A 56 5.12 19.23 -17.01
N LEU A 57 3.92 18.97 -16.49
CA LEU A 57 3.76 18.63 -15.08
C LEU A 57 4.22 17.18 -14.85
N GLN A 58 4.97 16.95 -13.77
CA GLN A 58 5.46 15.63 -13.37
C GLN A 58 4.53 14.99 -12.34
N PRO A 59 4.52 13.64 -12.22
CA PRO A 59 3.71 12.94 -11.23
C PRO A 59 3.90 13.51 -9.82
N GLY A 60 2.78 13.79 -9.12
CA GLY A 60 2.79 14.33 -7.75
C GLY A 60 3.39 15.74 -7.56
N ARG A 61 3.72 16.45 -8.65
CA ARG A 61 4.16 17.86 -8.58
C ARG A 61 3.00 18.80 -8.88
N MET A 62 3.09 19.99 -8.31
CA MET A 62 2.11 21.05 -8.51
C MET A 62 2.72 22.23 -9.26
N LEU A 63 1.97 22.73 -10.24
CA LEU A 63 2.21 24.05 -10.83
C LEU A 63 1.37 25.04 -10.04
N LEU A 64 2.01 25.98 -9.36
CA LEU A 64 1.32 27.01 -8.58
C LEU A 64 1.83 28.39 -8.97
N VAL A 65 0.92 29.33 -9.16
CA VAL A 65 1.20 30.72 -9.52
C VAL A 65 0.55 31.61 -8.46
N ASP A 66 1.34 32.50 -7.86
CA ASP A 66 0.84 33.52 -6.93
C ASP A 66 0.57 34.80 -7.73
N THR A 67 -0.71 35.15 -7.93
CA THR A 67 -1.11 36.32 -8.72
C THR A 67 -0.80 37.64 -8.03
N GLN A 68 -0.68 37.66 -6.70
CA GLN A 68 -0.30 38.86 -5.95
C GLN A 68 1.20 39.16 -6.06
N LYS A 69 2.03 38.11 -6.03
CA LYS A 69 3.49 38.24 -6.16
C LYS A 69 3.98 38.19 -7.61
N GLY A 70 3.12 37.80 -8.55
CA GLY A 70 3.46 37.68 -9.97
C GLY A 70 4.53 36.64 -10.26
N ARG A 71 4.59 35.53 -9.50
CA ARG A 71 5.62 34.50 -9.66
C ARG A 71 5.04 33.09 -9.69
N ILE A 72 5.75 32.20 -10.38
CA ILE A 72 5.55 30.76 -10.28
C ILE A 72 6.25 30.28 -9.01
N VAL A 73 5.52 29.56 -8.15
CA VAL A 73 6.04 29.03 -6.89
C VAL A 73 6.64 27.64 -7.16
N ASP A 74 7.86 27.41 -6.68
CA ASP A 74 8.47 26.09 -6.81
C ASP A 74 7.80 25.07 -5.88
N ASP A 75 7.57 23.86 -6.40
CA ASP A 75 6.87 22.78 -5.68
C ASP A 75 7.60 22.39 -4.38
N ARG A 76 8.95 22.42 -4.37
CA ARG A 76 9.72 22.08 -3.17
C ARG A 76 9.68 23.19 -2.13
N GLU A 77 9.77 24.44 -2.58
CA GLU A 77 9.64 25.61 -1.72
C GLU A 77 8.29 25.60 -0.99
N LEU A 78 7.21 25.39 -1.75
CA LEU A 78 5.86 25.35 -1.20
C LEU A 78 5.65 24.19 -0.23
N LYS A 79 6.03 22.97 -0.62
CA LYS A 79 5.89 21.79 0.24
C LYS A 79 6.70 21.94 1.52
N ARG A 80 7.90 22.55 1.44
CA ARG A 80 8.71 22.86 2.62
C ARG A 80 8.01 23.86 3.52
N GLN A 81 7.47 24.95 2.97
CA GLN A 81 6.77 25.96 3.74
C GLN A 81 5.58 25.37 4.51
N ILE A 82 4.76 24.54 3.87
CA ILE A 82 3.60 23.89 4.49
C ILE A 82 4.07 22.87 5.55
N ALA A 83 5.06 22.04 5.23
CA ALA A 83 5.59 21.05 6.16
C ALA A 83 6.19 21.68 7.43
N THR A 84 6.65 22.93 7.38
CA THR A 84 7.18 23.66 8.54
C THR A 84 6.14 24.42 9.36
N GLN A 85 4.86 24.44 8.97
CA GLN A 85 3.82 25.16 9.71
C GLN A 85 3.56 24.55 11.10
N HIS A 86 3.70 23.21 11.21
CA HIS A 86 3.54 22.48 12.44
C HIS A 86 4.62 21.39 12.55
N ASP A 87 4.93 20.96 13.77
CA ASP A 87 5.83 19.84 13.99
C ASP A 87 5.10 18.50 13.81
N PHE A 88 4.78 18.19 12.54
CA PHE A 88 4.14 16.94 12.17
C PHE A 88 4.96 15.71 12.57
N LYS A 89 6.29 15.86 12.66
CA LYS A 89 7.19 14.78 13.07
C LYS A 89 6.97 14.44 14.54
N ALA A 90 6.95 15.43 15.43
CA ALA A 90 6.65 15.20 16.84
C ALA A 90 5.27 14.58 17.03
N TRP A 91 4.25 15.08 16.31
CA TRP A 91 2.88 14.54 16.39
C TRP A 91 2.79 13.08 15.94
N THR A 92 3.53 12.72 14.89
CA THR A 92 3.59 11.34 14.40
C THR A 92 4.31 10.47 15.42
N MET A 93 5.48 10.89 15.90
CA MET A 93 6.30 10.09 16.82
C MET A 93 5.68 9.92 18.20
N SER A 94 4.90 10.89 18.70
CA SER A 94 4.24 10.77 20.00
C SER A 94 3.02 9.85 19.99
N ASN A 95 2.35 9.69 18.84
CA ASN A 95 1.09 8.94 18.73
C ASN A 95 1.19 7.66 17.89
N MET A 96 2.27 7.46 17.14
CA MET A 96 2.48 6.28 16.32
C MET A 96 3.05 5.15 17.19
N VAL A 97 2.22 4.15 17.47
CA VAL A 97 2.68 2.90 18.08
C VAL A 97 3.10 1.95 16.97
N THR A 98 4.36 1.55 16.98
CA THR A 98 4.88 0.54 16.03
C THR A 98 4.74 -0.87 16.59
N MET A 99 4.55 -1.87 15.73
CA MET A 99 4.45 -3.27 16.17
C MET A 99 5.69 -3.75 16.95
N PRO A 100 6.93 -3.45 16.55
CA PRO A 100 8.11 -3.86 17.32
C PRO A 100 8.14 -3.27 18.74
N GLU A 101 7.72 -2.01 18.91
CA GLU A 101 7.64 -1.37 20.22
C GLU A 101 6.55 -2.00 21.10
N LEU A 102 5.42 -2.36 20.49
CA LEU A 102 4.32 -3.04 21.17
C LEU A 102 4.74 -4.44 21.64
N GLU A 103 5.43 -5.21 20.79
CA GLU A 103 5.95 -6.54 21.12
C GLU A 103 6.95 -6.48 22.28
N ALA A 104 7.87 -5.50 22.27
CA ALA A 104 8.81 -5.27 23.36
C ALA A 104 8.08 -4.97 24.68
N LYS A 105 7.07 -4.09 24.67
CA LYS A 105 6.26 -3.81 25.88
C LYS A 105 5.50 -5.03 26.39
N LEU A 106 4.96 -5.86 25.48
CA LEU A 106 4.27 -7.10 25.84
C LEU A 106 5.22 -8.15 26.41
N ALA A 107 6.43 -8.29 25.88
CA ALA A 107 7.45 -9.19 26.42
C ALA A 107 7.82 -8.84 27.88
N VAL A 108 8.08 -7.55 28.15
CA VAL A 108 8.37 -7.06 29.53
C VAL A 108 7.19 -7.29 30.48
N SER A 109 5.95 -7.15 29.98
CA SER A 109 4.74 -7.40 30.78
C SER A 109 4.55 -8.89 31.14
N LYS A 110 4.98 -9.80 30.27
CA LYS A 110 4.93 -11.26 30.50
C LYS A 110 5.97 -11.68 31.54
N GLU A 111 7.19 -11.14 31.46
CA GLU A 111 8.25 -11.38 32.45
C GLU A 111 7.88 -10.87 33.83
N SER A 112 7.31 -9.65 33.89
CA SER A 112 6.84 -9.05 35.15
C SER A 112 5.69 -9.84 35.80
N LYS A 113 4.79 -10.43 35.00
CA LYS A 113 3.73 -11.34 35.50
C LYS A 113 4.26 -12.71 35.92
N LYS A 114 5.33 -13.21 35.27
CA LYS A 114 6.00 -14.47 35.63
C LYS A 114 6.79 -14.34 36.95
N ALA A 115 7.31 -13.14 37.26
CA ALA A 115 7.94 -12.83 38.54
C ALA A 115 6.93 -12.64 39.70
N ALA A 116 5.74 -12.11 39.40
CA ALA A 116 4.67 -11.94 40.40
C ALA A 116 3.93 -13.25 40.73
N ASN A 117 3.76 -14.15 39.76
CA ASN A 117 3.25 -15.51 39.98
C ASN A 117 4.42 -16.47 40.25
N GLY A 118 5.04 -16.34 41.41
CA GLY A 118 5.97 -17.34 41.93
C GLY A 118 5.30 -18.71 42.02
N THR A 119 5.88 -19.69 41.32
CA THR A 119 5.74 -21.14 41.55
C THR A 119 4.33 -21.73 41.40
N VAL A 120 3.90 -21.93 40.15
CA VAL A 120 3.14 -23.15 39.79
C VAL A 120 3.76 -23.73 38.53
N SER A 121 4.56 -24.78 38.71
CA SER A 121 5.04 -25.62 37.61
C SER A 121 3.84 -26.19 36.86
N ARG A 122 3.68 -25.79 35.61
CA ARG A 122 2.99 -26.57 34.60
C ARG A 122 3.96 -26.77 33.44
N ASP A 123 4.40 -28.01 33.33
CA ASP A 123 5.31 -28.49 32.30
C ASP A 123 4.76 -28.22 30.89
N GLY A 124 5.67 -27.85 29.99
CA GLY A 124 5.51 -28.01 28.55
C GLY A 124 5.18 -26.73 27.77
N ALA A 125 6.20 -25.94 27.44
CA ALA A 125 6.16 -25.08 26.26
C ALA A 125 7.58 -24.91 25.70
N ALA A 126 7.73 -25.28 24.44
CA ALA A 126 8.98 -25.25 23.69
C ALA A 126 9.38 -23.82 23.31
N ASP A 127 10.46 -23.31 23.91
CA ASP A 127 11.15 -22.10 23.47
C ASP A 127 12.32 -22.49 22.55
N GLY A 128 12.08 -22.45 21.24
CA GLY A 128 13.09 -22.64 20.20
C GLY A 128 13.51 -21.29 19.62
N LYS A 129 14.68 -20.81 20.03
CA LYS A 129 15.38 -19.64 19.50
C LYS A 129 15.80 -19.89 18.05
N LEU A 130 15.32 -19.06 17.11
CA LEU A 130 15.69 -19.10 15.69
C LEU A 130 16.87 -18.15 15.44
N ASP A 131 18.08 -18.61 15.73
CA ASP A 131 19.30 -17.96 15.23
C ASP A 131 19.51 -18.38 13.77
N GLY A 132 19.51 -17.40 12.87
CA GLY A 132 19.76 -17.58 11.45
C GLY A 132 21.20 -18.00 11.20
N THR A 133 21.38 -19.28 10.85
CA THR A 133 22.44 -19.87 9.99
C THR A 133 22.54 -21.35 10.33
N SER A 134 21.50 -22.11 9.99
CA SER A 134 21.65 -23.55 9.78
C SER A 134 20.54 -23.99 8.84
N ASN A 135 20.89 -24.85 7.87
CA ASN A 135 19.91 -25.62 7.12
C ASN A 135 19.07 -26.38 8.14
N ALA A 136 17.93 -25.81 8.51
CA ALA A 136 16.93 -26.47 9.33
C ALA A 136 16.33 -27.57 8.44
N SER A 137 16.99 -28.72 8.42
CA SER A 137 16.35 -29.99 8.13
C SER A 137 15.13 -30.03 9.03
N LEU A 138 13.96 -29.79 8.44
CA LEU A 138 12.68 -30.06 9.06
C LEU A 138 12.75 -31.50 9.55
N ASN A 139 12.96 -31.67 10.86
CA ASN A 139 12.82 -32.95 11.52
C ASN A 139 11.34 -33.35 11.38
N THR A 140 11.06 -34.00 10.26
CA THR A 140 9.81 -34.66 9.94
C THR A 140 9.76 -35.94 10.76
N SER A 141 9.64 -35.81 12.07
CA SER A 141 8.96 -36.86 12.83
C SER A 141 7.48 -36.74 12.45
N PRO A 142 6.88 -37.73 11.77
CA PRO A 142 5.52 -37.63 11.29
C PRO A 142 4.56 -37.91 12.45
N ALA A 143 4.55 -37.01 13.45
CA ALA A 143 3.35 -36.79 14.24
C ALA A 143 2.37 -35.96 13.38
N SER A 144 2.08 -36.45 12.18
CA SER A 144 1.13 -35.84 11.28
C SER A 144 -0.25 -36.08 11.90
N PRO A 145 -0.99 -35.07 12.40
CA PRO A 145 -2.43 -35.18 12.31
C PRO A 145 -2.68 -35.36 10.81
N SER A 146 -3.05 -36.58 10.40
CA SER A 146 -3.45 -36.82 9.02
C SER A 146 -4.39 -35.69 8.65
N PHE A 147 -4.08 -34.91 7.62
CA PHE A 147 -4.83 -33.70 7.23
C PHE A 147 -6.36 -33.90 7.29
N SER A 148 -6.81 -35.11 6.94
CA SER A 148 -8.18 -35.61 7.04
C SER A 148 -8.80 -35.66 8.45
N LYS A 149 -8.04 -35.54 9.53
CA LYS A 149 -8.49 -35.66 10.93
C LYS A 149 -8.58 -34.34 11.69
N ASP A 150 -8.03 -33.22 11.20
CA ASP A 150 -8.21 -31.94 11.91
C ASP A 150 -9.63 -31.40 11.66
N PRO A 151 -10.50 -31.35 12.69
CA PRO A 151 -11.87 -30.87 12.53
C PRO A 151 -11.94 -29.38 12.17
N ARG A 152 -10.91 -28.58 12.50
CA ARG A 152 -10.89 -27.14 12.19
C ARG A 152 -10.75 -26.89 10.70
N LEU A 153 -9.89 -27.65 10.03
CA LEU A 153 -9.72 -27.53 8.58
C LEU A 153 -11.02 -27.83 7.84
N LYS A 154 -11.74 -28.87 8.30
CA LYS A 154 -13.08 -29.19 7.77
C LYS A 154 -14.12 -28.11 8.08
N ALA A 155 -14.11 -27.56 9.30
CA ALA A 155 -15.05 -26.52 9.72
C ALA A 155 -14.88 -25.22 8.91
N PHE A 156 -13.65 -24.85 8.54
CA PHE A 156 -13.37 -23.71 7.68
C PHE A 156 -13.41 -24.03 6.18
N GLY A 157 -13.84 -25.24 5.80
CA GLY A 157 -14.01 -25.63 4.39
C GLY A 157 -12.71 -25.87 3.62
N TYR A 158 -11.57 -26.06 4.29
CA TYR A 158 -10.30 -26.36 3.62
C TYR A 158 -10.32 -27.74 2.98
N THR A 159 -10.07 -27.79 1.68
CA THR A 159 -9.89 -29.03 0.93
C THR A 159 -8.41 -29.42 0.82
N LEU A 160 -8.15 -30.70 0.55
CA LEU A 160 -6.78 -31.17 0.31
C LEU A 160 -6.14 -30.46 -0.89
N GLU A 161 -6.95 -30.15 -1.90
CA GLU A 161 -6.49 -29.41 -3.07
C GLU A 161 -6.05 -27.98 -2.73
N GLN A 162 -6.83 -27.24 -1.94
CA GLN A 162 -6.45 -25.88 -1.52
C GLN A 162 -5.13 -25.90 -0.75
N VAL A 163 -4.91 -26.89 0.11
CA VAL A 163 -3.68 -26.96 0.90
C VAL A 163 -2.47 -27.35 0.05
N LEU A 164 -2.60 -28.34 -0.83
CA LEU A 164 -1.48 -28.77 -1.67
C LEU A 164 -1.21 -27.84 -2.85
N LYS A 165 -2.24 -27.33 -3.51
CA LYS A 165 -2.10 -26.52 -4.73
C LYS A 165 -1.94 -25.02 -4.45
N VAL A 166 -2.46 -24.51 -3.33
CA VAL A 166 -2.43 -23.08 -3.00
C VAL A 166 -1.52 -22.80 -1.81
N LEU A 167 -1.78 -23.39 -0.64
CA LEU A 167 -1.01 -23.08 0.59
C LEU A 167 0.45 -23.58 0.55
N ALA A 168 0.69 -24.81 0.11
CA ALA A 168 2.02 -25.39 0.07
C ALA A 168 3.01 -24.60 -0.81
N PRO A 169 2.68 -24.22 -2.07
CA PRO A 169 3.59 -23.40 -2.86
C PRO A 169 3.77 -21.98 -2.29
N MET A 170 2.75 -21.38 -1.67
CA MET A 170 2.92 -20.09 -0.97
C MET A 170 3.90 -20.19 0.19
N ALA A 171 3.84 -21.28 0.97
CA ALA A 171 4.75 -21.49 2.10
C ALA A 171 6.20 -21.75 1.66
N LEU A 172 6.40 -22.47 0.56
CA LEU A 172 7.73 -22.84 0.06
C LEU A 172 8.38 -21.74 -0.78
N ASN A 173 7.62 -21.08 -1.66
CA ASN A 173 8.14 -20.16 -2.66
C ASN A 173 7.83 -18.69 -2.37
N ALA A 174 7.03 -18.39 -1.33
CA ALA A 174 6.55 -17.03 -1.02
C ALA A 174 5.83 -16.31 -2.18
N HIS A 175 5.30 -17.08 -3.13
CA HIS A 175 4.49 -16.60 -4.24
C HIS A 175 3.16 -17.35 -4.29
N GLU A 176 2.11 -16.68 -4.75
CA GLU A 176 0.83 -17.32 -5.00
C GLU A 176 0.95 -18.45 -6.04
N SER A 177 0.08 -19.44 -5.93
CA SER A 177 0.05 -20.56 -6.86
C SER A 177 -0.41 -20.10 -8.24
N LEU A 178 0.36 -20.41 -9.28
CA LEU A 178 -0.05 -20.19 -10.65
C LEU A 178 -0.86 -21.38 -11.17
N GLY A 179 -1.98 -21.09 -11.83
CA GLY A 179 -2.80 -22.04 -12.56
C GLY A 179 -2.99 -21.60 -14.01
N SER A 180 -3.53 -22.50 -14.83
CA SER A 180 -3.94 -22.21 -16.21
C SER A 180 -5.35 -22.77 -16.44
N MET A 181 -5.95 -22.42 -17.58
CA MET A 181 -7.36 -22.64 -17.93
C MET A 181 -8.34 -21.71 -17.18
N GLY A 182 -9.59 -21.68 -17.66
CA GLY A 182 -10.68 -20.96 -17.03
C GLY A 182 -11.20 -21.65 -15.77
N ASN A 183 -11.98 -20.92 -14.98
CA ASN A 183 -12.73 -21.51 -13.88
C ASN A 183 -14.06 -22.06 -14.39
N ASP A 184 -14.11 -23.37 -14.61
CA ASP A 184 -15.31 -24.08 -15.09
C ASP A 184 -16.29 -24.44 -13.95
N ALA A 185 -16.01 -24.03 -12.70
CA ALA A 185 -16.90 -24.25 -11.58
C ALA A 185 -18.17 -23.39 -11.68
N ALA A 186 -19.29 -23.91 -11.17
CA ALA A 186 -20.52 -23.14 -11.06
C ALA A 186 -20.30 -21.87 -10.21
N LEU A 187 -21.05 -20.81 -10.52
CA LEU A 187 -21.09 -19.62 -9.67
C LEU A 187 -21.47 -20.00 -8.24
N ALA A 188 -20.90 -19.30 -7.25
CA ALA A 188 -21.04 -19.70 -5.86
C ALA A 188 -22.52 -19.86 -5.41
N CYS A 189 -23.41 -19.00 -5.93
CA CYS A 189 -24.85 -19.05 -5.65
C CYS A 189 -25.62 -20.19 -6.35
N LEU A 190 -25.05 -20.80 -7.39
CA LEU A 190 -25.64 -21.91 -8.14
C LEU A 190 -24.99 -23.26 -7.80
N SER A 191 -23.87 -23.23 -7.08
CA SER A 191 -23.15 -24.44 -6.69
C SER A 191 -23.95 -25.27 -5.71
N SER A 192 -24.02 -26.58 -5.94
CA SER A 192 -24.60 -27.54 -4.99
C SER A 192 -23.65 -27.88 -3.84
N GLN A 193 -22.37 -27.52 -3.96
CA GLN A 193 -21.36 -27.72 -2.92
C GLN A 193 -21.28 -26.49 -2.01
N PRO A 194 -20.92 -26.66 -0.73
CA PRO A 194 -20.71 -25.53 0.17
C PRO A 194 -19.56 -24.65 -0.36
N GLN A 195 -19.87 -23.37 -0.61
CA GLN A 195 -18.90 -22.36 -1.04
C GLN A 195 -18.58 -21.43 0.12
N LEU A 196 -17.37 -20.88 0.14
CA LEU A 196 -16.95 -19.97 1.20
C LEU A 196 -17.41 -18.54 0.88
N THR A 197 -17.57 -17.72 1.92
CA THR A 197 -18.12 -16.36 1.76
C THR A 197 -17.34 -15.52 0.76
N TYR A 198 -16.02 -15.70 0.67
CA TYR A 198 -15.19 -14.94 -0.26
C TYR A 198 -15.44 -15.30 -1.74
N ASP A 199 -15.97 -16.49 -2.06
CA ASP A 199 -16.27 -16.90 -3.45
C ASP A 199 -17.43 -16.11 -4.07
N TYR A 200 -18.23 -15.43 -3.25
CA TYR A 200 -19.31 -14.54 -3.67
C TYR A 200 -18.80 -13.15 -4.06
N PHE A 201 -17.62 -12.76 -3.61
CA PHE A 201 -17.03 -11.47 -3.93
C PHE A 201 -16.11 -11.63 -5.15
N ARG A 202 -16.25 -10.71 -6.11
CA ARG A 202 -15.39 -10.65 -7.30
C ARG A 202 -14.51 -9.41 -7.20
N GLU A 203 -13.23 -9.60 -7.47
CA GLU A 203 -12.30 -8.50 -7.61
C GLU A 203 -12.68 -7.67 -8.84
N LEU A 204 -12.76 -6.36 -8.66
CA LEU A 204 -12.98 -5.43 -9.75
C LEU A 204 -11.63 -4.99 -10.29
N PHE A 205 -11.52 -4.95 -11.61
CA PHE A 205 -10.36 -4.45 -12.33
C PHE A 205 -10.79 -3.20 -13.12
N VAL A 206 -9.90 -2.21 -13.22
CA VAL A 206 -10.10 -0.93 -13.93
C VAL A 206 -9.12 -0.84 -15.08
#